data_AF-A0A1D2M7H6-F1
#
_entry.id   AF-A0A1D2M7H6-F1
#
_cell.length_a   1.000
_cell.length_b   1.000
_cell.length_c   1.000
_cell.angle_alpha   90.00
_cell.angle_beta   90.00
_cell.angle_gamma   90.00
#
_symmetry.space_group_name_H-M   'P 1'
#
loop_
_entity.id
_entity.type
_entity.pdbx_description
1 polymer ?
#
loop_
_entity_poly.entity_id
_entity_poly.type
_entity_poly.pdbx_seq_one_letter_code
_entity_poly.pdbx_strand_id
1 'polypeptide(L)'
;MVTEKCANALGLKRQHSRVTVSGISSSSVGQARGEVQVKLHSTVNKASIDIHALVFPKVTGILPKYNCDRQPWTHLEGLQLADPSYFEPGPVDVLLGADYTAQS
;
A
#
# COMPACT_ATOMS: atom_id res chain seq x y z
N MET A 1 4.18 -1.86 -2.97
CA MET A 1 4.72 -0.50 -3.15
C MET A 1 4.59 0.28 -1.85
N VAL A 2 5.44 1.28 -1.62
CA VAL A 2 5.41 2.15 -0.43
C VAL A 2 5.63 3.62 -0.81
N THR A 3 5.00 4.55 -0.07
CA THR A 3 5.24 5.98 -0.25
C THR A 3 6.61 6.38 0.29
N GLU A 4 7.20 7.40 -0.32
CA GLU A 4 8.45 7.98 0.17
C GLU A 4 8.30 8.57 1.56
N LYS A 5 7.13 9.17 1.85
CA LYS A 5 6.79 9.69 3.17
C LYS A 5 6.86 8.59 4.23
N CYS A 6 6.21 7.46 3.99
CA CYS A 6 6.22 6.31 4.90
C CYS A 6 7.63 5.75 5.07
N ALA A 7 8.36 5.55 3.96
CA ALA A 7 9.72 5.03 4.01
C ALA A 7 10.68 5.94 4.81
N ASN A 8 10.53 7.26 4.69
CA ASN A 8 11.29 8.23 5.47
C ASN A 8 10.90 8.24 6.94
N ALA A 9 9.59 8.25 7.23
CA ALA A 9 9.08 8.26 8.61
C ALA A 9 9.53 7.02 9.40
N LEU A 10 9.63 5.87 8.72
CA LEU A 10 10.12 4.61 9.28
C LEU A 10 11.65 4.46 9.23
N GLY A 11 12.39 5.43 8.66
CA GLY A 11 13.85 5.36 8.54
C GLY A 11 14.36 4.19 7.69
N LEU A 12 13.58 3.74 6.70
CA LEU A 12 13.91 2.54 5.92
C LEU A 12 15.15 2.78 5.05
N LYS A 13 16.11 1.85 5.13
CA LYS A 13 17.29 1.87 4.27
C LYS A 13 16.90 1.49 2.85
N ARG A 14 17.11 2.42 1.92
CA ARG A 14 16.83 2.22 0.49
C ARG A 14 17.99 1.53 -0.21
N GLN A 15 17.66 0.57 -1.06
CA GLN A 15 18.56 0.03 -2.06
C GLN A 15 18.32 0.72 -3.39
N HIS A 16 19.40 1.00 -4.12
CA HIS A 16 19.29 1.65 -5.42
C HIS A 16 18.63 0.69 -6.42
N SER A 17 17.48 1.09 -6.93
CA SER A 17 16.69 0.32 -7.90
C SER A 17 16.07 1.28 -8.90
N ARG A 18 16.19 0.98 -10.20
CA ARG A 18 15.71 1.84 -11.29
C ARG A 18 14.60 1.12 -12.06
N VAL A 19 13.44 1.02 -11.41
CA VAL A 19 12.24 0.41 -12.01
C VAL A 19 11.32 1.52 -12.53
N THR A 20 10.93 1.40 -13.80
CA THR A 20 9.95 2.28 -14.44
C THR A 20 8.60 1.57 -14.49
N VAL A 21 7.54 2.24 -14.06
CA VAL A 21 6.18 1.70 -14.14
C VAL A 21 5.46 2.33 -15.34
N SER A 22 5.06 1.47 -16.27
CA SER A 22 4.28 1.84 -17.45
C SER A 22 2.80 1.61 -17.19
N GLY A 23 1.97 2.59 -17.54
CA GLY A 23 0.51 2.47 -17.48
C GLY A 23 -0.05 1.69 -18.68
N ILE A 24 -1.34 1.36 -18.61
CA ILE A 24 -2.07 0.63 -19.66
C ILE A 24 -1.97 1.35 -21.02
N SER A 25 -1.86 2.68 -21.03
CA SER A 25 -1.66 3.52 -22.21
C SER A 25 -0.20 3.67 -22.65
N SER A 26 0.74 2.85 -22.15
CA SER A 26 2.20 2.96 -22.37
C SER A 26 2.85 4.28 -21.93
N SER A 27 2.10 5.17 -21.28
CA SER A 27 2.65 6.36 -20.63
C SER A 27 3.38 5.98 -19.35
N SER A 28 4.59 6.52 -19.15
CA SER A 28 5.32 6.39 -17.88
C SER A 28 4.49 7.00 -16.76
N VAL A 29 4.06 6.17 -15.80
CA VAL A 29 3.22 6.61 -14.66
C VAL A 29 4.10 7.08 -13.49
N GLY A 30 5.37 6.67 -13.48
CA GLY A 30 6.37 7.15 -12.52
C GLY A 30 7.59 6.24 -12.46
N GLN A 31 8.68 6.79 -11.90
CA GLN A 31 9.91 6.06 -11.62
C GLN A 31 10.01 5.79 -10.12
N ALA A 32 10.35 4.55 -9.75
CA ALA A 32 10.66 4.21 -8.38
C ALA A 32 11.95 4.94 -7.93
N ARG A 33 11.96 5.45 -6.70
CA ARG A 33 13.11 6.11 -6.06
C ARG A 33 14.04 5.13 -5.34
N GLY A 34 13.86 3.84 -5.58
CA GLY A 34 14.57 2.75 -4.93
C GLY A 34 13.62 1.68 -4.43
N GLU A 35 14.20 0.74 -3.71
CA GLU A 35 13.52 -0.41 -3.14
C GLU A 35 13.86 -0.52 -1.65
N VAL A 36 12.91 -0.98 -0.86
CA VAL A 36 13.11 -1.24 0.58
C VAL A 36 12.60 -2.64 0.91
N GLN A 37 13.23 -3.27 1.89
CA GLN A 37 12.73 -4.47 2.52
C GLN A 37 11.93 -4.08 3.76
N VAL A 38 10.69 -4.54 3.87
CA VAL A 38 9.78 -4.21 4.97
C VAL A 38 9.18 -5.49 5.51
N LYS A 39 9.14 -5.60 6.85
CA LYS A 39 8.35 -6.61 7.54
C LYS A 39 7.05 -6.00 8.01
N LEU A 40 5.93 -6.47 7.48
CA LEU A 40 4.60 -6.06 7.91
C LEU A 40 4.08 -7.05 8.95
N HIS A 41 3.54 -6.52 10.04
CA HIS A 41 2.92 -7.31 11.09
C HIS A 41 1.40 -7.16 11.02
N SER A 42 0.69 -8.27 11.19
CA SER A 42 -0.76 -8.26 11.35
C SER A 42 -1.15 -7.48 12.60
N THR A 43 -2.23 -6.70 12.49
CA THR A 43 -2.83 -5.99 13.63
C THR A 43 -3.80 -6.87 14.42
N VAL A 44 -4.09 -8.08 13.93
CA VAL A 44 -5.10 -9.01 14.47
C VAL A 44 -4.45 -10.20 15.17
N ASN A 45 -3.29 -10.65 14.68
CA ASN A 45 -2.60 -11.84 15.17
C ASN A 45 -1.07 -11.70 15.05
N LYS A 46 -0.33 -12.78 15.32
CA LYS A 46 1.14 -12.78 15.29
C LYS A 46 1.73 -12.96 13.88
N ALA A 47 0.91 -13.02 12.83
CA ALA A 47 1.40 -13.20 11.47
C ALA A 47 2.22 -11.99 11.01
N SER A 48 3.18 -12.24 10.15
CA SER A 48 3.95 -11.20 9.49
C SER A 48 4.36 -11.64 8.09
N ILE A 49 4.54 -10.69 7.19
CA ILE A 49 5.06 -10.93 5.85
C ILE A 49 6.28 -10.05 5.61
N ASP A 50 7.30 -10.63 4.99
CA ASP A 50 8.46 -9.90 4.47
C ASP A 50 8.18 -9.52 3.02
N ILE A 51 8.27 -8.24 2.70
CA ILE A 51 7.98 -7.71 1.37
C ILE A 51 9.15 -6.88 0.83
N HIS A 52 9.32 -6.97 -0.48
CA HIS A 52 10.17 -6.08 -1.26
C HIS A 52 9.29 -5.01 -1.88
N ALA A 53 9.45 -3.76 -1.46
CA ALA A 53 8.59 -2.66 -1.86
C ALA A 53 9.38 -1.59 -2.61
N LEU A 54 8.94 -1.29 -3.82
CA LEU A 54 9.38 -0.11 -4.55
C LEU A 54 8.86 1.16 -3.87
N VAL A 55 9.75 2.14 -3.72
CA VAL A 55 9.48 3.45 -3.11
C VAL A 55 9.04 4.43 -4.20
N PHE A 56 7.86 5.02 -4.06
CA PHE A 56 7.37 6.05 -4.97
C PHE A 56 7.10 7.36 -4.23
N PRO A 57 7.23 8.53 -4.89
CA PRO A 57 6.82 9.81 -4.30
C PRO A 57 5.35 9.77 -3.85
N LYS A 58 4.52 9.08 -4.63
CA LYS A 58 3.10 8.86 -4.39
C LYS A 58 2.71 7.52 -5.00
N VAL A 59 2.00 6.67 -4.26
CA VAL A 59 1.58 5.34 -4.73
C VAL A 59 0.22 5.43 -5.43
N THR A 60 -0.74 6.13 -4.84
CA THR A 60 -2.07 6.43 -5.41
C THR A 60 -2.48 7.87 -5.13
N GLY A 61 -3.58 8.32 -5.74
CA GLY A 61 -4.32 9.51 -5.30
C GLY A 61 -4.87 9.36 -3.87
N ILE A 62 -5.59 10.38 -3.39
CA ILE A 62 -6.41 10.22 -2.19
C ILE A 62 -7.50 9.18 -2.49
N LEU A 63 -7.67 8.21 -1.59
CA LEU A 63 -8.64 7.13 -1.73
C LEU A 63 -9.49 6.99 -0.47
N PRO A 64 -10.81 6.73 -0.62
CA PRO A 64 -11.57 6.92 -1.85
C PRO A 64 -11.55 8.40 -2.29
N LYS A 65 -11.77 8.67 -3.58
CA LYS A 65 -11.72 10.07 -4.11
C LYS A 65 -12.79 10.97 -3.48
N TYR A 66 -13.86 10.37 -3.00
CA TYR A 66 -14.97 10.98 -2.30
C TYR A 66 -15.30 10.06 -1.13
N ASN A 67 -15.96 10.57 -0.10
CA ASN A 67 -16.51 9.69 0.93
C ASN A 67 -17.38 8.63 0.25
N CYS A 68 -17.06 7.37 0.48
CA CYS A 68 -18.00 6.32 0.15
C CYS A 68 -18.99 6.25 1.31
N ASP A 69 -20.28 6.21 0.99
CA ASP A 69 -21.27 5.81 2.00
C ASP A 69 -20.80 4.49 2.58
N ARG A 70 -20.85 4.39 3.91
CA ARG A 70 -20.63 3.14 4.64
C ARG A 70 -21.84 2.24 4.35
N GLN A 71 -22.01 1.83 3.10
CA GLN A 71 -22.98 0.82 2.73
C GLN A 71 -22.70 -0.37 3.66
N PRO A 72 -23.73 -0.93 4.32
CA PRO A 72 -23.57 -2.06 5.20
C PRO A 72 -23.20 -3.25 4.33
N TRP A 73 -21.90 -3.39 4.07
CA TRP A 73 -21.34 -4.60 3.51
C TRP A 73 -21.39 -5.59 4.64
N THR A 74 -22.53 -6.27 4.79
CA THR A 74 -22.79 -7.20 5.88
C THR A 74 -21.71 -8.28 5.99
N HIS A 75 -21.05 -8.62 4.88
CA HIS A 75 -19.92 -9.55 4.85
C HIS A 75 -18.61 -8.98 5.41
N LEU A 76 -18.49 -7.65 5.56
CA LEU A 76 -17.37 -6.98 6.25
C LEU A 76 -17.67 -6.69 7.73
N GLU A 77 -18.91 -6.89 8.19
CA GLU A 77 -19.26 -6.65 9.59
C GLU A 77 -18.49 -7.59 10.51
N GLY A 78 -17.98 -7.03 11.61
CA GLY A 78 -17.17 -7.78 12.59
C GLY A 78 -15.74 -8.09 12.13
N LEU A 79 -15.34 -7.75 10.90
CA LEU A 79 -13.96 -7.92 10.44
C LEU A 79 -13.07 -6.77 10.92
N GLN A 80 -11.89 -7.11 11.43
CA GLN A 80 -10.84 -6.13 11.68
C GLN A 80 -10.07 -5.88 10.37
N LEU A 81 -10.49 -4.85 9.64
CA LEU A 81 -9.86 -4.47 8.37
C LEU A 81 -8.48 -3.87 8.60
N ALA A 82 -7.58 -4.08 7.64
CA ALA A 82 -6.25 -3.46 7.65
C ALA A 82 -6.30 -1.93 7.58
N ASP A 83 -7.33 -1.40 6.91
CA ASP A 83 -7.69 0.02 6.90
C ASP A 83 -9.15 0.17 7.41
N PRO A 84 -9.34 0.42 8.71
CA PRO A 84 -10.67 0.65 9.28
C PRO A 84 -11.37 1.90 8.73
N SER A 85 -10.60 2.82 8.16
CA SER A 85 -11.05 4.09 7.57
C SER A 85 -11.17 4.04 6.05
N TYR A 86 -11.28 2.85 5.44
CA TYR A 86 -11.33 2.65 3.98
C TYR A 86 -12.40 3.47 3.23
N PHE A 87 -13.40 4.01 3.93
CA PHE A 87 -14.50 4.81 3.38
C PHE A 87 -14.22 6.32 3.41
N GLU A 88 -13.17 6.76 4.13
CA GLU A 88 -12.78 8.16 4.27
C GLU A 88 -11.62 8.50 3.33
N PRO A 89 -11.69 9.61 2.59
CA PRO A 89 -10.60 10.06 1.73
C PRO A 89 -9.29 10.23 2.50
N GLY A 90 -8.32 9.35 2.25
CA GLY A 90 -7.02 9.37 2.88
C GLY A 90 -5.87 9.06 1.91
N PRO A 91 -4.62 9.40 2.28
CA PRO A 91 -3.45 8.92 1.58
C PRO A 91 -3.23 7.43 1.84
N VAL A 92 -2.72 6.70 0.83
CA VAL A 92 -2.28 5.30 1.00
C VAL A 92 -0.77 5.27 1.14
N ASP A 93 -0.28 4.73 2.25
CA ASP A 93 1.16 4.60 2.52
C ASP A 93 1.78 3.34 1.93
N VAL A 94 1.04 2.22 1.95
CA VAL A 94 1.50 0.93 1.43
C VAL A 94 0.39 0.32 0.56
N LEU A 95 0.76 -0.13 -0.63
CA LEU A 95 -0.13 -0.87 -1.53
C LEU A 95 0.46 -2.27 -1.75
N LEU A 96 -0.25 -3.30 -1.29
CA LEU A 96 0.12 -4.69 -1.46
C LEU A 96 -0.49 -5.24 -2.75
N GLY A 97 0.32 -5.92 -3.55
CA GLY A 97 -0.14 -6.63 -4.74
C GLY A 97 -0.81 -7.96 -4.39
N ALA A 98 -1.50 -8.55 -5.37
CA ALA A 98 -2.23 -9.80 -5.20
C ALA A 98 -1.32 -10.99 -4.82
N ASP A 99 -0.04 -10.92 -5.15
CA ASP A 99 0.97 -11.92 -4.79
C ASP A 99 1.13 -12.10 -3.26
N TYR A 100 0.65 -11.11 -2.48
CA TYR A 100 0.64 -11.15 -1.02
C TYR A 100 -0.76 -11.41 -0.44
N THR A 101 -1.80 -11.51 -1.28
CA THR A 101 -3.19 -11.73 -0.86
C THR A 101 -3.67 -13.15 -1.19
N ALA A 102 -3.09 -14.15 -0.52
CA ALA A 102 -3.67 -15.48 -0.27
C ALA A 102 -2.62 -16.41 0.37
N GLN A 103 -2.45 -16.31 1.68
CA GLN A 103 -2.02 -17.46 2.50
C GLN A 103 -2.97 -17.50 3.71
N SER A 104 -4.08 -18.21 3.51
CA SER A 104 -5.03 -18.61 4.54
C SER A 104 -5.07 -20.12 4.57
#